data_AF-A0AAV4IE84-F1
#
_entry.id   AF-A0AAV4IE84-F1
#
_cell.length_a   1.000
_cell.length_b   1.000
_cell.length_c   1.000
_cell.angle_alpha   90.00
_cell.angle_beta   90.00
_cell.angle_gamma   90.00
#
_symmetry.space_group_name_H-M   'P 1'
#
loop_
_entity.id
_entity.type
_entity.pdbx_description
1 polymer ?
#
loop_
_entity_poly.entity_id
_entity_poly.type
_entity_poly.pdbx_seq_one_letter_code
_entity_poly.pdbx_strand_id
1 'polypeptide(L)'
;MPEASRRSRPLGPVLRTLAGETEPTGLPGFHTMQTYVILYSMPNRILGNLILQATAVITAVPLAEQDALRQTFQRLDTDADGHLKYNQLKTQLPKKFTREQERFTEEVYNLINSITFFGVDEFMVMNRLSQCVESLTGRAAESFETLDFTVLSQHLLKYIGLFDEMDKGYSGKISLDSLQKILSDTVSPLLITDSALWDEALDSISADFSSEVSKVVFIAHIPLFLSLETAFK
;
A
#
# COMPACT_ATOMS: atom_id res chain seq x y z
N MET A 1 -14.73 -34.06 -67.78
CA MET A 1 -14.26 -33.45 -69.05
C MET A 1 -14.93 -32.08 -69.17
N PRO A 2 -14.15 -31.00 -69.18
CA PRO A 2 -13.61 -30.43 -70.42
C PRO A 2 -12.11 -30.04 -70.40
N GLU A 3 -11.49 -30.03 -71.58
CA GLU A 3 -10.15 -29.52 -71.95
C GLU A 3 -10.07 -27.98 -71.80
N ALA A 4 -9.05 -27.35 -71.18
CA ALA A 4 -7.67 -27.03 -71.62
C ALA A 4 -7.62 -26.08 -72.85
N SER A 5 -6.78 -25.03 -72.98
CA SER A 5 -5.57 -24.57 -72.28
C SER A 5 -5.08 -23.21 -72.85
N ARG A 6 -4.42 -22.36 -72.01
CA ARG A 6 -3.17 -21.56 -72.26
C ARG A 6 -3.24 -20.34 -73.23
N ARG A 7 -2.49 -19.22 -73.10
CA ARG A 7 -1.29 -18.68 -72.37
C ARG A 7 -1.36 -17.14 -72.54
N SER A 8 -0.74 -16.23 -71.77
CA SER A 8 0.70 -15.97 -71.56
C SER A 8 0.92 -14.78 -70.60
N ARG A 9 2.00 -14.81 -69.79
CA ARG A 9 2.61 -13.65 -69.06
C ARG A 9 3.58 -12.87 -69.98
N PRO A 10 4.10 -11.69 -69.57
CA PRO A 10 5.40 -11.66 -68.88
C PRO A 10 5.54 -10.62 -67.73
N LEU A 11 6.69 -10.72 -67.04
CA LEU A 11 7.17 -10.04 -65.82
C LEU A 11 8.18 -8.92 -66.12
N GLY A 12 8.32 -7.96 -65.16
CA GLY A 12 9.56 -7.20 -64.85
C GLY A 12 9.30 -5.76 -64.34
N PRO A 13 10.25 -5.06 -63.66
CA PRO A 13 11.58 -5.48 -63.18
C PRO A 13 11.92 -5.10 -61.71
N VAL A 14 13.15 -5.46 -61.35
CA VAL A 14 13.93 -5.39 -60.09
C VAL A 14 14.60 -4.02 -59.88
N LEU A 15 14.85 -3.61 -58.62
CA LEU A 15 16.01 -2.77 -58.25
C LEU A 15 16.51 -3.08 -56.81
N ARG A 16 17.83 -3.31 -56.70
CA ARG A 16 18.67 -3.52 -55.51
C ARG A 16 19.34 -2.20 -55.09
N THR A 17 19.63 -1.99 -53.80
CA THR A 17 20.81 -1.25 -53.27
C THR A 17 20.98 -1.64 -51.79
N LEU A 18 21.94 -2.51 -51.42
CA LEU A 18 23.31 -2.30 -50.89
C LEU A 18 23.42 -1.75 -49.45
N ALA A 19 24.27 -2.46 -48.69
CA ALA A 19 24.57 -2.33 -47.27
C ALA A 19 25.55 -1.18 -46.94
N GLY A 20 25.55 -0.78 -45.66
CA GLY A 20 26.59 0.02 -45.02
C GLY A 20 26.47 -0.10 -43.50
N GLU A 21 27.37 -0.87 -42.89
CA GLU A 21 27.62 -0.91 -41.45
C GLU A 21 28.37 0.35 -41.00
N THR A 22 28.03 0.87 -39.82
CA THR A 22 28.99 1.34 -38.78
C THR A 22 28.20 1.64 -37.50
N GLU A 23 28.50 0.90 -36.43
CA GLU A 23 28.25 1.26 -35.02
C GLU A 23 29.09 2.50 -34.62
N PRO A 24 28.72 3.31 -33.61
CA PRO A 24 29.05 2.92 -32.23
C PRO A 24 28.09 3.37 -31.09
N THR A 25 28.02 2.49 -30.09
CA THR A 25 28.03 2.77 -28.63
C THR A 25 26.97 3.71 -28.03
N GLY A 26 26.05 3.09 -27.29
CA GLY A 26 25.90 3.33 -25.84
C GLY A 26 25.13 4.57 -25.39
N LEU A 27 23.87 4.33 -24.97
CA LEU A 27 23.24 4.81 -23.71
C LEU A 27 21.74 4.49 -23.76
N PRO A 28 21.19 3.58 -22.93
CA PRO A 28 19.75 3.47 -22.78
C PRO A 28 19.25 4.46 -21.71
N GLY A 29 18.38 5.36 -22.15
CA GLY A 29 17.11 5.63 -21.49
C GLY A 29 17.15 6.27 -20.10
N PHE A 30 17.25 7.60 -20.06
CA PHE A 30 16.64 8.39 -18.98
C PHE A 30 15.11 8.25 -19.06
N HIS A 31 14.51 7.33 -18.31
CA HIS A 31 13.06 7.23 -18.13
C HIS A 31 12.68 6.66 -16.75
N THR A 32 13.16 7.26 -15.66
CA THR A 32 12.69 6.92 -14.30
C THR A 32 12.65 8.11 -13.33
N MET A 33 12.52 9.34 -13.83
CA MET A 33 12.50 10.56 -12.99
C MET A 33 11.21 11.38 -13.11
N GLN A 34 10.09 10.77 -13.52
CA GLN A 34 8.81 11.48 -13.66
C GLN A 34 7.70 11.05 -12.69
N THR A 35 7.90 9.98 -11.91
CA THR A 35 6.87 9.52 -10.95
C THR A 35 6.94 10.25 -9.61
N TYR A 36 8.09 10.79 -9.21
CA TYR A 36 8.27 11.41 -7.88
C TYR A 36 7.65 12.82 -7.75
N VAL A 37 7.27 13.47 -8.85
CA VAL A 37 6.78 14.87 -8.81
C VAL A 37 5.27 14.96 -8.62
N ILE A 38 4.51 13.87 -8.78
CA ILE A 38 3.03 13.91 -8.78
C ILE A 38 2.44 13.94 -7.36
N LEU A 39 3.16 13.48 -6.33
CA LEU A 39 2.65 13.50 -4.95
C LEU A 39 2.62 14.91 -4.32
N TYR A 40 3.39 15.87 -4.84
CA TYR A 40 3.47 17.23 -4.29
C TYR A 40 2.41 18.20 -4.85
N SER A 41 1.49 17.73 -5.70
CA SER A 41 0.48 18.56 -6.35
C SER A 41 -0.93 17.97 -6.29
N MET A 42 -1.24 17.13 -5.31
CA MET A 42 -2.61 16.66 -5.10
C MET A 42 -3.34 17.62 -4.13
N PRO A 43 -4.46 18.26 -4.54
CA PRO A 43 -5.25 19.09 -3.64
C PRO A 43 -5.80 18.25 -2.48
N ASN A 44 -5.81 18.79 -1.26
CA ASN A 44 -6.24 18.14 0.00
C ASN A 44 -7.58 17.35 -0.08
N ARG A 45 -8.47 17.69 -1.03
CA ARG A 45 -9.72 16.96 -1.26
C ARG A 45 -9.54 15.56 -1.88
N ILE A 46 -8.44 15.30 -2.61
CA ILE A 46 -8.13 13.98 -3.18
C ILE A 46 -7.50 13.07 -2.13
N LEU A 47 -6.65 13.61 -1.24
CA LEU A 47 -6.14 12.92 -0.05
C LEU A 47 -7.29 12.48 0.88
N GLY A 48 -8.34 13.31 0.95
CA GLY A 48 -9.69 13.02 1.47
C GLY A 48 -10.21 11.62 1.21
N ASN A 49 -10.31 11.29 -0.07
CA ASN A 49 -10.85 10.02 -0.55
C ASN A 49 -9.81 8.88 -0.56
N LEU A 50 -8.53 9.21 -0.40
CA LEU A 50 -7.43 8.26 -0.56
C LEU A 50 -7.20 7.48 0.74
N ILE A 51 -7.17 8.15 1.89
CA ILE A 51 -6.81 7.48 3.15
C ILE A 51 -7.97 6.69 3.74
N LEU A 52 -9.21 7.13 3.53
CA LEU A 52 -10.41 6.52 4.11
C LEU A 52 -11.51 6.38 3.08
N GLN A 53 -11.35 5.42 2.18
CA GLN A 53 -12.52 4.60 1.87
C GLN A 53 -12.77 3.68 3.06
N ALA A 54 -13.15 4.28 4.21
CA ALA A 54 -13.51 3.58 5.43
C ALA A 54 -14.58 2.51 5.13
N THR A 55 -15.43 2.76 4.13
CA THR A 55 -16.42 1.84 3.59
C THR A 55 -15.84 0.47 3.21
N ALA A 56 -14.69 0.39 2.54
CA ALA A 56 -14.10 -0.89 2.15
C ALA A 56 -13.55 -1.66 3.38
N VAL A 57 -12.90 -0.96 4.32
CA VAL A 57 -12.35 -1.54 5.55
C VAL A 57 -13.46 -2.01 6.50
N ILE A 58 -14.59 -1.30 6.56
CA ILE A 58 -15.74 -1.63 7.41
C ILE A 58 -16.48 -2.87 6.91
N THR A 59 -16.57 -3.09 5.59
CA THR A 59 -17.23 -4.28 5.02
C THR A 59 -16.54 -5.60 5.38
N ALA A 60 -15.29 -5.56 5.86
CA ALA A 60 -14.57 -6.74 6.34
C ALA A 60 -14.91 -7.12 7.79
N VAL A 61 -15.64 -6.28 8.54
CA VAL A 61 -16.04 -6.54 9.93
C VAL A 61 -17.43 -7.20 9.95
N PRO A 62 -17.63 -8.34 10.62
CA PRO A 62 -18.96 -8.95 10.78
C PRO A 62 -19.96 -7.95 11.40
N LEU A 63 -21.20 -7.93 10.92
CA LEU A 63 -22.22 -6.96 11.36
C LEU A 63 -22.40 -6.91 12.90
N ALA A 64 -22.38 -8.06 13.57
CA ALA A 64 -22.49 -8.12 15.02
C ALA A 64 -21.32 -7.41 15.75
N GLU A 65 -20.12 -7.47 15.18
CA GLU A 65 -18.96 -6.76 15.71
C GLU A 65 -19.02 -5.25 15.40
N GLN A 66 -19.58 -4.87 14.25
CA GLN A 66 -19.84 -3.46 13.93
C GLN A 66 -20.77 -2.84 14.97
N ASP A 67 -21.86 -3.51 15.36
CA ASP A 67 -22.81 -2.97 16.35
C ASP A 67 -22.16 -2.78 17.73
N ALA A 68 -21.34 -3.73 18.17
CA ALA A 68 -20.58 -3.61 19.42
C ALA A 68 -19.58 -2.44 19.38
N LEU A 69 -18.93 -2.23 18.23
CA LEU A 69 -18.03 -1.09 18.02
C LEU A 69 -18.79 0.24 17.96
N ARG A 70 -19.99 0.29 17.38
CA ARG A 70 -20.86 1.49 17.40
C ARG A 70 -21.28 1.85 18.82
N GLN A 71 -21.65 0.86 19.65
CA GLN A 71 -21.95 1.10 21.06
C GLN A 71 -20.73 1.59 21.83
N THR A 72 -19.56 1.02 21.55
CA THR A 72 -18.29 1.47 22.14
C THR A 72 -17.99 2.91 21.76
N PHE A 73 -18.16 3.28 20.49
CA PHE A 73 -18.02 4.64 20.00
C PHE A 73 -18.92 5.63 20.77
N GLN A 74 -20.22 5.34 20.86
CA GLN A 74 -21.19 6.19 21.56
C GLN A 74 -20.85 6.39 23.04
N ARG A 75 -20.25 5.39 23.69
CA ARG A 75 -19.80 5.51 25.09
C ARG A 75 -18.58 6.40 25.25
N LEU A 76 -17.71 6.46 24.23
CA LEU A 76 -16.49 7.27 24.23
C LEU A 76 -16.75 8.71 23.81
N ASP A 77 -17.75 8.92 22.96
CA ASP A 77 -18.23 10.23 22.51
C ASP A 77 -19.03 10.91 23.62
N THR A 78 -18.31 11.35 24.64
CA THR A 78 -18.88 11.91 25.88
C THR A 78 -19.58 13.25 25.67
N ASP A 79 -19.17 14.02 24.65
CA ASP A 79 -19.76 15.29 24.24
C ASP A 79 -20.91 15.11 23.24
N ALA A 80 -21.13 13.89 22.74
CA ALA A 80 -22.16 13.54 21.77
C ALA A 80 -22.14 14.44 20.53
N ASP A 81 -20.95 14.92 20.16
CA ASP A 81 -20.76 15.73 18.95
C ASP A 81 -20.62 14.82 17.72
N GLY A 82 -20.48 13.50 17.93
CA GLY A 82 -20.21 12.52 16.89
C GLY A 82 -18.72 12.32 16.62
N HIS A 83 -17.83 13.01 17.35
CA HIS A 83 -16.38 13.00 17.15
C HIS A 83 -15.67 12.29 18.30
N LEU A 84 -14.60 11.56 17.98
CA LEU A 84 -13.66 11.12 19.01
C LEU A 84 -12.34 11.87 18.89
N LYS A 85 -11.98 12.57 19.98
CA LYS A 85 -10.64 13.10 20.23
C LYS A 85 -9.69 11.94 20.53
N TYR A 86 -8.41 12.11 20.23
CA TYR A 86 -7.41 11.07 20.49
C TYR A 86 -7.41 10.59 21.94
N ASN A 87 -7.55 11.49 22.91
CA ASN A 87 -7.60 11.13 24.33
C ASN A 87 -8.78 10.20 24.68
N GLN A 88 -9.91 10.29 23.97
CA GLN A 88 -11.04 9.37 24.13
C GLN A 88 -10.70 8.00 23.52
N LEU A 89 -10.17 7.99 22.29
CA LEU A 89 -9.72 6.77 21.60
C LEU A 89 -8.64 6.01 22.39
N LYS A 90 -7.66 6.74 22.95
CA LYS A 90 -6.53 6.22 23.71
C LYS A 90 -6.96 5.31 24.86
N THR A 91 -8.12 5.56 25.46
CA THR A 91 -8.66 4.70 26.54
C THR A 91 -9.01 3.28 26.10
N GLN A 92 -9.16 3.05 24.80
CA GLN A 92 -9.42 1.73 24.20
C GLN A 92 -8.18 1.07 23.61
N LEU A 93 -7.04 1.77 23.55
CA LEU A 93 -5.82 1.16 23.01
C LEU A 93 -5.38 -0.01 23.90
N PRO A 94 -4.81 -1.07 23.31
CA PRO A 94 -4.34 -2.21 24.06
C PRO A 94 -3.32 -1.82 25.13
N LYS A 95 -3.55 -2.28 26.37
CA LYS A 95 -2.72 -1.90 27.52
C LYS A 95 -1.27 -2.38 27.44
N LYS A 96 -1.00 -3.38 26.59
CA LYS A 96 0.34 -3.92 26.36
C LYS A 96 1.13 -3.18 25.27
N PHE A 97 0.55 -2.14 24.66
CA PHE A 97 1.27 -1.33 23.69
C PHE A 97 2.56 -0.76 24.31
N THR A 98 3.63 -0.82 23.54
CA THR A 98 4.80 -0.01 23.80
C THR A 98 4.49 1.46 23.55
N ARG A 99 5.36 2.36 24.05
CA ARG A 99 5.22 3.80 23.80
C ARG A 99 5.25 4.11 22.31
N GLU A 100 6.08 3.40 21.56
CA GLU A 100 6.29 3.55 20.13
C GLU A 100 5.08 3.06 19.33
N GLN A 101 4.46 1.94 19.74
CA GLN A 101 3.20 1.46 19.15
C GLN A 101 2.05 2.43 19.38
N GLU A 102 1.91 2.95 20.61
CA GLU A 102 0.90 3.97 20.91
C GLU A 102 1.12 5.23 20.08
N ARG A 103 2.37 5.71 20.01
CA ARG A 103 2.72 6.89 19.20
C ARG A 103 2.48 6.66 17.72
N PHE A 104 2.76 5.47 17.20
CA PHE A 104 2.44 5.12 15.81
C PHE A 104 0.92 5.21 15.56
N THR A 105 0.10 4.66 16.47
CA THR A 105 -1.36 4.78 16.33
C THR A 105 -1.86 6.21 16.46
N GLU A 106 -1.19 7.06 17.24
CA GLU A 106 -1.48 8.49 17.32
C GLU A 106 -1.20 9.20 15.98
N GLU A 107 -0.08 8.89 15.34
CA GLU A 107 0.26 9.47 14.02
C GLU A 107 -0.75 9.06 12.94
N VAL A 108 -1.20 7.80 12.95
CA VAL A 108 -2.26 7.35 12.03
C VAL A 108 -3.59 8.03 12.34
N TYR A 109 -3.96 8.19 13.61
CA TYR A 109 -5.13 8.97 14.01
C TYR A 109 -5.05 10.42 13.51
N ASN A 110 -3.93 11.09 13.74
CA ASN A 110 -3.72 12.48 13.35
C ASN A 110 -3.81 12.64 11.83
N LEU A 111 -3.26 11.68 11.08
CA LEU A 111 -3.36 11.65 9.64
C LEU A 111 -4.82 11.55 9.18
N ILE A 112 -5.57 10.59 9.72
CA ILE A 112 -7.02 10.41 9.44
C ILE A 112 -7.80 11.69 9.78
N ASN A 113 -7.63 12.22 10.98
CA ASN A 113 -8.37 13.38 11.49
C ASN A 113 -7.98 14.70 10.78
N SER A 114 -6.79 14.78 10.16
CA SER A 114 -6.40 15.93 9.34
C SER A 114 -7.11 15.97 7.98
N ILE A 115 -7.71 14.85 7.57
CA ILE A 115 -8.26 14.63 6.24
C ILE A 115 -9.79 14.53 6.29
N THR A 116 -10.31 13.75 7.25
CA THR A 116 -11.74 13.54 7.43
C THR A 116 -12.15 13.86 8.86
N PHE A 117 -13.46 13.85 9.05
CA PHE A 117 -14.07 13.80 10.37
C PHE A 117 -13.80 12.43 11.02
N PHE A 118 -13.22 12.41 12.23
CA PHE A 118 -13.03 11.16 12.99
C PHE A 118 -14.36 10.70 13.61
N GLY A 119 -15.18 10.02 12.80
CA GLY A 119 -16.45 9.45 13.21
C GLY A 119 -16.37 7.97 13.54
N VAL A 120 -17.52 7.32 13.51
CA VAL A 120 -17.67 5.90 13.87
C VAL A 120 -16.95 4.96 12.91
N ASP A 121 -16.85 5.34 11.65
CA ASP A 121 -16.22 4.58 10.58
C ASP A 121 -14.69 4.58 10.75
N GLU A 122 -14.11 5.77 11.01
CA GLU A 122 -12.70 5.94 11.36
C GLU A 122 -12.34 5.21 12.66
N PHE A 123 -13.23 5.24 13.65
CA PHE A 123 -13.05 4.50 14.90
C PHE A 123 -12.93 2.99 14.67
N MET A 124 -13.79 2.41 13.82
CA MET A 124 -13.71 0.97 13.49
C MET A 124 -12.37 0.62 12.83
N VAL A 125 -11.91 1.46 11.91
CA VAL A 125 -10.59 1.31 11.25
C VAL A 125 -9.47 1.35 12.28
N MET A 126 -9.47 2.35 13.18
CA MET A 126 -8.46 2.49 14.22
C MET A 126 -8.49 1.35 15.25
N ASN A 127 -9.67 0.86 15.61
CA ASN A 127 -9.80 -0.31 16.48
C ASN A 127 -9.16 -1.55 15.83
N ARG A 128 -9.43 -1.78 14.54
CA ARG A 128 -8.79 -2.88 13.79
C ARG A 128 -7.29 -2.71 13.68
N LEU A 129 -6.82 -1.51 13.36
CA LEU A 129 -5.39 -1.21 13.31
C LEU A 129 -4.73 -1.52 14.66
N SER A 130 -5.36 -1.12 15.76
CA SER A 130 -4.84 -1.36 17.10
C SER A 130 -4.74 -2.85 17.40
N GLN A 131 -5.74 -3.65 17.02
CA GLN A 131 -5.71 -5.11 17.14
C GLN A 131 -4.60 -5.72 16.26
N CYS A 132 -4.41 -5.24 15.04
CA CYS A 132 -3.32 -5.69 14.16
C CYS A 132 -1.96 -5.40 14.80
N VAL A 133 -1.70 -4.17 15.21
CA VAL A 133 -0.46 -3.76 15.90
C VAL A 133 -0.22 -4.60 17.16
N GLU A 134 -1.28 -4.86 17.94
CA GLU A 134 -1.22 -5.68 19.15
C GLU A 134 -0.79 -7.14 18.90
N SER A 135 -1.17 -7.66 17.73
CA SER A 135 -0.93 -9.05 17.32
C SER A 135 0.42 -9.27 16.66
N LEU A 136 1.13 -8.20 16.29
CA LEU A 136 2.45 -8.29 15.68
C LEU A 136 3.45 -8.94 16.64
N THR A 137 4.36 -9.73 16.06
CA THR A 137 5.43 -10.42 16.79
C THR A 137 6.74 -10.36 15.99
N GLY A 138 7.85 -10.75 16.62
CA GLY A 138 9.18 -10.79 16.00
C GLY A 138 9.60 -9.44 15.38
N ARG A 139 10.22 -9.51 14.20
CA ARG A 139 10.76 -8.33 13.49
C ARG A 139 9.70 -7.26 13.23
N ALA A 140 8.44 -7.64 12.98
CA ALA A 140 7.36 -6.69 12.77
C ALA A 140 7.11 -5.86 14.04
N ALA A 141 7.03 -6.48 15.21
CA ALA A 141 6.84 -5.78 16.48
C ALA A 141 8.08 -4.96 16.89
N GLU A 142 9.28 -5.50 16.69
CA GLU A 142 10.54 -4.85 17.03
C GLU A 142 10.80 -3.60 16.17
N SER A 143 10.32 -3.57 14.93
CA SER A 143 10.54 -2.46 14.00
C SER A 143 10.05 -1.10 14.50
N PHE A 144 9.07 -1.08 15.41
CA PHE A 144 8.54 0.15 16.02
C PHE A 144 9.60 0.93 16.82
N GLU A 145 10.59 0.25 17.39
CA GLU A 145 11.66 0.86 18.20
C GLU A 145 12.60 1.74 17.36
N THR A 146 12.66 1.48 16.05
CA THR A 146 13.57 2.15 15.12
C THR A 146 12.89 3.26 14.30
N LEU A 147 11.62 3.55 14.58
CA LEU A 147 10.83 4.53 13.82
C LEU A 147 11.34 5.96 14.04
N ASP A 148 11.62 6.65 12.93
CA ASP A 148 11.77 8.10 12.94
C ASP A 148 10.41 8.79 12.81
N PHE A 149 9.84 9.15 13.96
CA PHE A 149 8.57 9.86 14.05
C PHE A 149 8.59 11.27 13.44
N THR A 150 9.77 11.85 13.12
CA THR A 150 9.83 13.17 12.48
C THR A 150 9.41 13.13 11.02
N VAL A 151 9.59 11.98 10.36
CA VAL A 151 9.27 11.76 8.93
C VAL A 151 8.18 10.71 8.73
N LEU A 152 7.71 10.04 9.80
CA LEU A 152 6.74 8.95 9.72
C LEU A 152 5.46 9.32 8.96
N SER A 153 4.91 10.53 9.15
CA SER A 153 3.70 10.98 8.44
C SER A 153 3.88 11.00 6.92
N GLN A 154 5.07 11.38 6.43
CA GLN A 154 5.40 11.37 5.00
C GLN A 154 5.52 9.94 4.47
N HIS A 155 6.11 9.04 5.27
CA HIS A 155 6.19 7.63 4.93
C HIS A 155 4.81 6.96 4.90
N LEU A 156 3.96 7.24 5.89
CA LEU A 156 2.57 6.76 5.92
C LEU A 156 1.82 7.18 4.66
N LEU A 157 1.91 8.46 4.28
CA LEU A 157 1.30 8.97 3.04
C LEU A 157 1.83 8.28 1.79
N LYS A 158 3.15 8.11 1.67
CA LYS A 158 3.78 7.40 0.55
C LYS A 158 3.25 5.98 0.43
N TYR A 159 3.31 5.19 1.51
CA TYR A 159 2.91 3.78 1.49
C TYR A 159 1.41 3.59 1.28
N ILE A 160 0.58 4.42 1.90
CA ILE A 160 -0.88 4.40 1.68
C ILE A 160 -1.21 4.73 0.22
N GLY A 161 -0.55 5.73 -0.36
CA GLY A 161 -0.73 6.06 -1.78
C GLY A 161 -0.37 4.89 -2.71
N LEU A 162 0.74 4.21 -2.45
CA LEU A 162 1.16 3.02 -3.22
C LEU A 162 0.17 1.86 -3.09
N PHE A 163 -0.42 1.67 -1.91
CA PHE A 163 -1.49 0.69 -1.72
C PHE A 163 -2.69 1.01 -2.60
N ASP A 164 -3.14 2.26 -2.59
CA ASP A 164 -4.32 2.69 -3.34
C ASP A 164 -4.13 2.64 -4.86
N GLU A 165 -2.91 2.84 -5.35
CA GLU A 165 -2.57 2.63 -6.77
C GLU A 165 -2.70 1.15 -7.19
N MET A 166 -2.50 0.22 -6.26
CA MET A 166 -2.62 -1.22 -6.51
C MET A 166 -4.05 -1.75 -6.25
N ASP A 167 -4.81 -1.17 -5.32
CA ASP A 167 -6.21 -1.51 -5.05
C ASP A 167 -7.19 -0.81 -6.01
N LYS A 168 -7.02 -1.07 -7.30
CA LYS A 168 -7.86 -0.47 -8.37
C LYS A 168 -9.34 -0.80 -8.26
N GLY A 169 -9.66 -1.87 -7.54
CA GLY A 169 -11.03 -2.31 -7.28
C GLY A 169 -11.66 -1.66 -6.05
N TYR A 170 -10.92 -0.84 -5.30
CA TYR A 170 -11.37 -0.21 -4.06
C TYR A 170 -11.92 -1.24 -3.06
N SER A 171 -11.28 -2.41 -3.02
CA SER A 171 -11.69 -3.54 -2.20
C SER A 171 -11.21 -3.44 -0.76
N GLY A 172 -10.28 -2.51 -0.48
CA GLY A 172 -9.54 -2.41 0.76
C GLY A 172 -8.47 -3.50 0.89
N LYS A 173 -8.14 -4.20 -0.19
CA LYS A 173 -7.21 -5.33 -0.24
C LYS A 173 -6.35 -5.31 -1.50
N ILE A 174 -5.15 -5.85 -1.41
CA ILE A 174 -4.25 -6.07 -2.55
C ILE A 174 -3.74 -7.52 -2.55
N SER A 175 -3.35 -8.04 -3.71
CA SER A 175 -2.72 -9.35 -3.81
C SER A 175 -1.30 -9.37 -3.24
N LEU A 176 -0.75 -10.55 -2.95
CA LEU A 176 0.67 -10.69 -2.58
C LEU A 176 1.61 -10.22 -3.71
N ASP A 177 1.28 -10.45 -4.97
CA ASP A 177 2.05 -9.95 -6.12
C ASP A 177 2.11 -8.41 -6.13
N SER A 178 0.99 -7.76 -5.80
CA SER A 178 0.92 -6.30 -5.65
C SER A 178 1.77 -5.81 -4.49
N LEU A 179 1.75 -6.50 -3.35
CA LEU A 179 2.60 -6.19 -2.20
C LEU A 179 4.09 -6.33 -2.56
N GLN A 180 4.47 -7.45 -3.20
CA GLN A 180 5.85 -7.68 -3.65
C GLN A 180 6.32 -6.56 -4.57
N LYS A 181 5.47 -6.13 -5.50
CA LYS A 181 5.77 -5.01 -6.38
C LYS A 181 6.02 -3.72 -5.59
N ILE A 182 5.13 -3.35 -4.68
CA ILE A 182 5.31 -2.16 -3.82
C ILE A 182 6.65 -2.23 -3.09
N LEU A 183 6.94 -3.35 -2.43
CA LEU A 183 8.17 -3.51 -1.65
C LEU A 183 9.41 -3.54 -2.55
N SER A 184 9.32 -4.09 -3.76
CA SER A 184 10.44 -4.06 -4.70
C SER A 184 10.78 -2.64 -5.17
N ASP A 185 9.76 -1.80 -5.34
CA ASP A 185 9.91 -0.41 -5.78
C ASP A 185 10.41 0.49 -4.64
N THR A 186 10.11 0.17 -3.38
CA THR A 186 10.47 1.02 -2.22
C THR A 186 11.64 0.52 -1.39
N VAL A 187 11.78 -0.79 -1.21
CA VAL A 187 12.76 -1.44 -0.34
C VAL A 187 13.95 -1.94 -1.14
N SER A 188 13.74 -2.87 -2.07
CA SER A 188 14.82 -3.46 -2.86
C SER A 188 14.29 -4.17 -4.11
N PRO A 189 14.82 -3.86 -5.32
CA PRO A 189 14.44 -4.57 -6.55
C PRO A 189 14.72 -6.08 -6.50
N LEU A 190 15.62 -6.52 -5.60
CA LEU A 190 15.97 -7.92 -5.42
C LEU A 190 14.78 -8.78 -4.94
N LEU A 191 13.78 -8.17 -4.29
CA LEU A 191 12.58 -8.87 -3.84
C LEU A 191 11.76 -9.50 -4.98
N ILE A 192 11.92 -9.04 -6.23
CA ILE A 192 11.31 -9.69 -7.41
C ILE A 192 12.15 -10.87 -7.89
N THR A 193 13.47 -10.76 -7.83
CA THR A 193 14.39 -11.72 -8.47
C THR A 193 14.85 -12.82 -7.54
N ASP A 194 14.83 -12.58 -6.23
CA ASP A 194 15.25 -13.52 -5.20
C ASP A 194 14.03 -14.00 -4.39
N SER A 195 13.55 -15.19 -4.73
CA SER A 195 12.39 -15.79 -4.07
C SER A 195 12.67 -16.11 -2.59
N ALA A 196 13.90 -16.46 -2.22
CA ALA A 196 14.23 -16.77 -0.83
C ALA A 196 14.18 -15.51 0.04
N LEU A 197 14.66 -14.38 -0.51
CA LEU A 197 14.56 -13.09 0.15
C LEU A 197 13.10 -12.63 0.29
N TRP A 198 12.28 -12.87 -0.74
CA TRP A 198 10.85 -12.60 -0.68
C TRP A 198 10.14 -13.46 0.37
N ASP A 199 10.42 -14.76 0.42
CA ASP A 199 9.83 -15.67 1.40
C ASP A 199 10.22 -15.27 2.83
N GLU A 200 11.48 -14.90 3.08
CA GLU A 200 11.94 -14.39 4.38
C GLU A 200 11.23 -13.07 4.77
N ALA A 201 11.09 -12.16 3.81
CA ALA A 201 10.37 -10.91 4.03
C ALA A 201 8.90 -11.20 4.35
N LEU A 202 8.25 -12.10 3.62
CA LEU A 202 6.85 -12.46 3.82
C LEU A 202 6.62 -13.12 5.19
N ASP A 203 7.51 -14.05 5.58
CA ASP A 203 7.50 -14.68 6.91
C ASP A 203 7.57 -13.64 8.03
N SER A 204 8.29 -12.52 7.80
CA SER A 204 8.41 -11.43 8.76
C SER A 204 7.16 -10.53 8.84
N ILE A 205 6.35 -10.47 7.77
CA ILE A 205 5.15 -9.61 7.70
C ILE A 205 3.91 -10.38 8.22
N SER A 206 3.98 -11.71 8.43
CA SER A 206 3.03 -12.58 9.18
C SER A 206 2.69 -13.85 8.40
N ALA A 207 2.56 -14.97 9.13
CA ALA A 207 2.09 -16.25 8.61
C ALA A 207 0.60 -16.27 8.22
N ASP A 208 -0.16 -15.23 8.56
CA ASP A 208 -1.62 -15.16 8.39
C ASP A 208 -2.07 -14.42 7.13
N PHE A 209 -1.16 -14.02 6.24
CA PHE A 209 -1.60 -13.52 4.94
C PHE A 209 -2.29 -14.63 4.17
N SER A 210 -3.59 -14.47 3.95
CA SER A 210 -4.26 -15.09 2.82
C SER A 210 -3.60 -14.60 1.53
N SER A 211 -4.04 -15.09 0.37
CA SER A 211 -3.60 -14.58 -0.94
C SER A 211 -3.76 -13.06 -1.13
N GLU A 212 -4.33 -12.35 -0.16
CA GLU A 212 -4.59 -10.92 -0.16
C GLU A 212 -4.19 -10.27 1.17
N VAL A 213 -3.79 -9.00 1.10
CA VAL A 213 -3.42 -8.16 2.24
C VAL A 213 -4.42 -7.01 2.36
N SER A 214 -5.06 -6.86 3.52
CA SER A 214 -5.95 -5.72 3.77
C SER A 214 -5.16 -4.44 4.05
N LYS A 215 -5.76 -3.29 3.76
CA LYS A 215 -5.14 -1.97 3.98
C LYS A 215 -4.73 -1.75 5.44
N VAL A 216 -5.54 -2.22 6.39
CA VAL A 216 -5.23 -2.10 7.83
C VAL A 216 -3.99 -2.92 8.20
N VAL A 217 -3.90 -4.16 7.72
CA VAL A 217 -2.72 -5.01 7.97
C VAL A 217 -1.49 -4.42 7.29
N PHE A 218 -1.64 -3.91 6.06
CA PHE A 218 -0.56 -3.23 5.36
C PHE A 218 -0.03 -2.02 6.14
N ILE A 219 -0.92 -1.15 6.63
CA ILE A 219 -0.53 0.02 7.44
C ILE A 219 0.19 -0.41 8.72
N ALA A 220 -0.30 -1.44 9.42
CA ALA A 220 0.35 -1.96 10.62
C ALA A 220 1.80 -2.43 10.40
N HIS A 221 2.14 -2.83 9.17
CA HIS A 221 3.48 -3.31 8.79
C HIS A 221 4.39 -2.25 8.18
N ILE A 222 3.93 -1.00 8.00
CA ILE A 222 4.79 0.09 7.52
C ILE A 222 6.09 0.23 8.34
N PRO A 223 6.09 0.13 9.68
CA PRO A 223 7.32 0.15 10.46
C PRO A 223 8.36 -0.90 10.03
N LEU A 224 7.90 -2.12 9.70
CA LEU A 224 8.77 -3.17 9.19
C LEU A 224 9.30 -2.83 7.79
N PHE A 225 8.46 -2.30 6.91
CA PHE A 225 8.91 -1.90 5.56
C PHE A 225 10.01 -0.84 5.64
N LEU A 226 9.87 0.13 6.54
CA LEU A 226 10.88 1.17 6.76
C LEU A 226 12.18 0.62 7.36
N SER A 227 12.10 -0.35 8.27
CA SER A 227 13.31 -0.99 8.81
C SER A 227 14.05 -1.79 7.74
N LEU A 228 13.31 -2.46 6.84
CA LEU A 228 13.88 -3.14 5.67
C LEU A 228 14.50 -2.14 4.69
N GLU A 229 13.84 -1.01 4.37
CA GLU A 229 14.44 0.04 3.52
C GLU A 229 15.80 0.50 4.06
N THR A 230 15.98 0.52 5.37
CA THR A 230 17.23 0.93 6.01
C THR A 230 18.28 -0.19 5.97
N ALA A 231 17.86 -1.45 6.08
CA ALA A 231 18.76 -2.60 6.06
C ALA A 231 19.34 -2.92 4.66
N PHE A 232 18.62 -2.56 3.58
CA PHE A 232 19.04 -2.80 2.20
C PHE A 232 19.75 -1.61 1.53
N LYS A 233 19.87 -0.47 2.21
CA LYS A 233 20.65 0.70 1.75
C LYS A 233 22.10 0.61 2.23
#